data_AF-A0A658NZY1-F1
#
_entry.id   AF-A0A658NZY1-F1
#
_cell.length_a   1.000
_cell.length_b   1.000
_cell.length_c   1.000
_cell.angle_alpha   90.00
_cell.angle_beta   90.00
_cell.angle_gamma   90.00
#
_symmetry.space_group_name_H-M   'P 1'
#
loop_
_entity.id
_entity.type
_entity.pdbx_description
1 polymer ?
#
loop_
_entity_poly.entity_id
_entity_poly.type
_entity_poly.pdbx_seq_one_letter_code
_entity_poly.pdbx_strand_id
1 'polypeptide(L)'
;ARALQLKQAQKGLDAVFVDYLQIMGSRQKYENRTQEVGSFSRGLKALAKELDVPVIALSQLSRRTEQRGSEKEPQLSDLRESGAIEQDADVV
;
A
#
# COMPACT_ATOMS: atom_id res chain seq x y z
N ALA A 1 -1.43 -9.16 13.42
CA ALA A 1 -1.18 -9.82 14.72
C ALA A 1 -0.26 -9.00 15.63
N ARG A 2 1.01 -8.73 15.26
CA ARG A 2 1.95 -7.96 16.11
C ARG A 2 1.53 -6.51 16.38
N ALA A 3 1.01 -5.78 15.39
CA ALA A 3 0.57 -4.38 15.59
C ALA A 3 -0.61 -4.26 16.58
N LEU A 4 -1.60 -5.15 16.47
CA LEU A 4 -2.72 -5.25 17.42
C LEU A 4 -2.24 -5.60 18.84
N GLN A 5 -1.27 -6.51 18.97
CA GLN A 5 -0.65 -6.84 20.25
C GLN A 5 0.14 -5.66 20.84
N LEU A 6 0.86 -4.89 20.01
CA LEU A 6 1.59 -3.70 20.46
C LEU A 6 0.65 -2.61 20.97
N LYS A 7 -0.47 -2.33 20.27
CA LYS A 7 -1.50 -1.39 20.74
C LYS A 7 -2.08 -1.79 22.11
N GLN A 8 -2.23 -3.10 22.38
CA GLN A 8 -2.74 -3.60 23.66
C GLN A 8 -1.66 -3.64 24.76
N ALA A 9 -0.38 -3.73 24.41
CA ALA A 9 0.74 -3.95 25.34
C ALA A 9 1.25 -2.70 26.08
N GLN A 10 0.39 -1.72 26.37
CA GLN A 10 0.71 -0.48 27.10
C GLN A 10 1.76 0.46 26.46
N LYS A 11 2.25 0.16 25.26
CA LYS A 11 3.04 1.10 24.45
C LYS A 11 2.15 1.58 23.32
N GLY A 12 1.74 2.85 23.37
CA GLY A 12 0.96 3.46 22.29
C GLY A 12 1.57 3.13 20.94
N LEU A 13 0.74 2.71 20.00
CA LEU A 13 1.14 2.58 18.61
C LEU A 13 0.84 3.94 17.96
N ASP A 14 1.84 4.57 17.36
CA ASP A 14 1.69 5.90 16.76
C ASP A 14 1.60 5.86 15.23
N ALA A 15 2.18 4.83 14.60
CA ALA A 15 2.18 4.64 13.16
C ALA A 15 2.50 3.19 12.76
N VAL A 16 2.13 2.83 11.53
CA VAL A 16 2.55 1.56 10.89
C VAL A 16 3.25 1.87 9.58
N PHE A 17 4.43 1.27 9.37
CA PHE A 17 5.17 1.34 8.12
C PHE A 17 5.19 -0.04 7.44
N VAL A 18 4.90 -0.07 6.14
CA VAL A 18 4.88 -1.29 5.31
C VAL A 18 5.84 -1.12 4.14
N ASP A 19 6.96 -1.83 4.16
CA ASP A 19 7.98 -1.85 3.10
C ASP A 19 8.08 -3.28 2.51
N TYR A 20 7.61 -3.55 1.29
CA TYR A 20 6.75 -2.76 0.40
C TYR A 20 5.58 -3.63 -0.09
N LEU A 21 4.51 -3.00 -0.58
CA LEU A 21 3.22 -3.67 -0.89
C LEU A 21 3.37 -4.86 -1.85
N GLN A 22 4.27 -4.76 -2.82
CA GLN A 22 4.41 -5.77 -3.85
C GLN A 22 5.05 -7.08 -3.34
N ILE A 23 5.60 -7.13 -2.12
CA ILE A 23 6.03 -8.39 -1.48
C ILE A 23 4.86 -9.11 -0.81
N MET A 24 3.76 -8.41 -0.53
CA MET A 24 2.58 -9.02 0.05
C MET A 24 2.00 -10.05 -0.94
N GLY A 25 1.69 -11.23 -0.40
CA GLY A 25 1.02 -12.30 -1.12
C GLY A 25 -0.29 -12.65 -0.43
N SER A 26 -1.33 -12.94 -1.22
CA SER A 26 -2.58 -13.44 -0.68
C SER A 26 -2.68 -14.95 -0.73
N ARG A 27 -3.41 -15.52 0.24
CA ARG A 27 -3.88 -16.92 0.16
C ARG A 27 -5.01 -17.09 -0.86
N GLN A 28 -5.70 -16.01 -1.19
CA GLN A 28 -6.74 -15.97 -2.20
C GLN A 28 -6.11 -15.97 -3.59
N LYS A 29 -6.72 -16.66 -4.56
CA LYS A 29 -6.33 -16.53 -5.97
C LYS A 29 -6.97 -15.27 -6.54
N TYR A 30 -6.15 -14.39 -7.12
CA TYR A 30 -6.62 -13.25 -7.89
C TYR A 30 -6.35 -13.49 -9.38
N GLU A 31 -7.22 -12.97 -10.24
CA GLU A 31 -7.10 -13.12 -11.69
C GLU A 31 -5.97 -12.25 -12.25
N ASN A 32 -5.69 -11.13 -11.60
CA ASN A 32 -4.60 -10.23 -11.97
C ASN A 32 -4.02 -9.52 -10.75
N ARG A 33 -2.80 -9.01 -10.93
CA ARG A 33 -2.05 -8.33 -9.88
C ARG A 33 -2.73 -7.04 -9.40
N THR A 34 -3.45 -6.35 -10.27
CA THR A 34 -4.17 -5.11 -9.92
C THR A 34 -5.25 -5.37 -8.85
N GLN A 35 -6.02 -6.45 -8.99
CA GLN A 35 -7.03 -6.84 -8.00
C GLN A 35 -6.40 -7.22 -6.66
N GLU A 36 -5.27 -7.94 -6.70
CA GLU A 36 -4.52 -8.35 -5.51
C GLU A 36 -3.97 -7.13 -4.76
N VAL A 37 -3.28 -6.22 -5.46
CA VAL A 37 -2.74 -5.00 -4.84
C VAL A 37 -3.87 -4.11 -4.30
N GLY A 38 -4.99 -4.03 -5.02
CA GLY A 38 -6.18 -3.33 -4.53
C GLY A 38 -6.77 -3.95 -3.25
N SER A 39 -6.68 -5.28 -3.07
CA SER A 39 -7.14 -5.91 -1.82
C SER A 39 -6.23 -5.58 -0.64
N PHE A 40 -4.92 -5.51 -0.86
CA PHE A 40 -3.98 -5.06 0.17
C PHE A 40 -4.22 -3.61 0.57
N SER A 41 -4.38 -2.72 -0.41
CA SER A 41 -4.66 -1.30 -0.21
C SER A 41 -5.91 -1.07 0.67
N ARG A 42 -7.04 -1.69 0.32
CA ARG A 42 -8.27 -1.64 1.14
C ARG A 42 -8.07 -2.22 2.54
N GLY A 43 -7.32 -3.32 2.66
CA GLY A 43 -6.99 -3.94 3.94
C GLY A 43 -6.18 -3.01 4.85
N LEU A 44 -5.21 -2.28 4.28
CA LEU A 44 -4.41 -1.30 5.02
C LEU A 44 -5.24 -0.09 5.43
N LYS A 45 -6.14 0.39 4.58
CA LYS A 45 -7.07 1.47 4.94
C LYS A 45 -8.02 1.06 6.07
N ALA A 46 -8.51 -0.17 6.05
CA ALA A 46 -9.31 -0.73 7.14
C ALA A 46 -8.48 -0.83 8.43
N LEU A 47 -7.23 -1.30 8.34
CA LEU A 47 -6.31 -1.39 9.48
C LEU A 47 -6.02 -0.02 10.10
N ALA A 48 -5.79 1.01 9.27
CA ALA A 48 -5.57 2.38 9.74
C ALA A 48 -6.76 2.87 10.58
N LYS A 49 -7.99 2.62 10.11
CA LYS A 49 -9.22 2.97 10.83
C LYS A 49 -9.42 2.18 12.12
N GLU A 50 -9.11 0.88 12.11
CA GLU A 50 -9.23 0.02 13.29
C GLU A 50 -8.19 0.37 14.38
N LEU A 51 -6.96 0.65 13.95
CA LEU A 51 -5.88 1.02 14.85
C LEU A 51 -5.91 2.49 15.26
N ASP A 52 -6.62 3.33 14.52
CA ASP A 52 -6.66 4.80 14.69
C ASP A 52 -5.25 5.42 14.64
N VAL A 53 -4.45 4.97 13.67
CA VAL A 53 -3.08 5.45 13.45
C VAL A 53 -2.81 5.57 11.96
N PRO A 54 -1.90 6.48 11.54
CA PRO A 54 -1.42 6.53 10.16
C PRO A 54 -0.75 5.21 9.76
N VAL A 55 -1.08 4.75 8.55
CA VAL A 55 -0.43 3.61 7.89
C VAL A 55 0.26 4.13 6.64
N ILE A 56 1.59 4.01 6.60
CA ILE A 56 2.43 4.42 5.48
C ILE A 56 2.89 3.15 4.77
N ALA A 57 2.59 3.04 3.48
CA ALA A 57 2.99 1.89 2.68
C ALA A 57 3.84 2.34 1.49
N LEU A 58 4.91 1.61 1.21
CA LEU A 58 5.74 1.82 0.04
C LEU A 58 5.16 1.03 -1.14
N SER A 59 5.03 1.70 -2.28
CA SER A 59 4.65 1.09 -3.55
C SER A 59 5.72 1.37 -4.59
N GLN A 60 6.17 0.32 -5.26
CA GLN A 60 7.07 0.47 -6.40
C GLN A 60 6.29 0.88 -7.66
N LEU A 61 6.86 1.80 -8.44
CA LEU A 61 6.31 2.23 -9.73
C LEU A 61 6.65 1.26 -10.86
N SER A 62 5.88 1.34 -11.95
CA SER A 62 6.19 0.62 -13.18
C SER A 62 7.53 1.06 -13.77
N ARG A 63 8.34 0.12 -14.30
CA ARG A 63 9.56 0.46 -15.05
C ARG A 63 9.30 1.28 -16.32
N ARG A 64 8.03 1.41 -16.75
CA ARG A 64 7.62 2.30 -17.85
C ARG A 64 8.02 3.76 -17.60
N THR A 65 8.13 4.18 -16.34
CA THR A 65 8.65 5.50 -15.94
C THR A 65 10.04 5.76 -16.56
N GLU A 66 10.88 4.72 -16.69
CA GLU A 66 12.23 4.85 -17.26
C GLU A 66 12.21 5.04 -18.79
N GLN A 67 11.12 4.69 -19.47
CA GLN A 67 10.98 4.78 -20.92
C GLN A 67 10.56 6.17 -21.40
N ARG A 68 10.15 7.08 -20.51
CA ARG A 68 9.76 8.47 -20.83
C ARG A 68 10.93 9.41 -21.19
N GLY A 69 12.13 8.89 -21.40
CA GLY A 69 13.28 9.68 -21.84
C GLY A 69 13.75 10.66 -20.75
N SER A 70 13.66 11.96 -21.03
CA SER A 70 14.06 13.03 -20.10
C SER A 70 13.03 13.29 -18.99
N GLU A 71 11.77 12.90 -19.18
CA GLU A 71 10.70 13.10 -18.20
C GLU A 71 10.57 11.91 -17.23
N LYS A 72 11.51 11.83 -16.30
CA LYS A 72 11.60 10.72 -15.32
C LYS A 72 10.88 10.99 -14.00
N GLU A 73 10.18 12.11 -13.88
CA GLU A 73 9.40 12.39 -12.67
C GLU A 73 8.26 11.37 -12.53
N PRO A 74 8.09 10.76 -11.35
CA PRO A 74 6.94 9.95 -11.03
C PRO A 74 5.62 10.68 -11.25
N GLN A 75 4.65 9.97 -11.83
CA GLN A 75 3.29 10.46 -12.03
C GLN A 75 2.30 9.43 -11.46
N LEU A 76 1.08 9.86 -11.14
CA LEU A 76 0.02 8.94 -10.70
C LEU A 76 -0.25 7.84 -11.73
N SER A 77 -0.08 8.14 -13.02
CA SER A 77 -0.18 7.18 -14.13
C SER A 77 0.85 6.03 -14.04
N ASP A 78 1.94 6.19 -13.27
CA ASP A 78 2.93 5.15 -13.03
C ASP A 78 2.46 4.07 -12.04
N LEU A 79 1.41 4.36 -11.26
CA LEU A 79 0.71 3.40 -10.41
C LEU A 79 -0.30 2.55 -11.20
N ARG A 80 -0.26 2.51 -12.55
CA ARG A 80 -1.29 1.86 -13.38
C ARG A 80 -1.57 0.38 -13.04
N GLU A 81 -0.59 -0.36 -12.55
CA GLU A 81 -0.76 -1.75 -12.06
C GLU A 81 -1.39 -1.82 -10.65
N SER A 82 -1.77 -0.66 -10.12
CA SER A 82 -2.10 -0.39 -8.72
C SER A 82 -3.03 0.82 -8.58
N GLY A 83 -3.86 1.12 -9.58
CA GLY A 83 -4.75 2.30 -9.56
C GLY A 83 -5.73 2.32 -8.37
N ALA A 84 -5.97 1.17 -7.74
CA ALA A 84 -6.71 1.10 -6.49
C ALA A 84 -5.99 1.78 -5.31
N ILE A 85 -4.64 1.79 -5.30
CA ILE A 85 -3.85 2.49 -4.27
C ILE A 85 -4.17 3.98 -4.28
N GLU A 86 -4.18 4.60 -5.45
CA GLU A 86 -4.50 6.04 -5.60
C GLU A 86 -5.90 6.37 -5.07
N GLN A 87 -6.87 5.49 -5.29
CA GLN A 87 -8.26 5.70 -4.88
C GLN A 87 -8.49 5.47 -3.38
N ASP A 88 -7.74 4.55 -2.78
CA ASP A 88 -7.91 4.16 -1.37
C ASP A 88 -7.07 5.01 -0.42
N ALA A 89 -5.95 5.58 -0.90
CA ALA A 89 -5.03 6.39 -0.12
C ALA A 89 -5.59 7.81 0.11
N ASP A 90 -5.38 8.36 1.31
CA ASP A 90 -5.71 9.76 1.58
C ASP A 90 -4.64 10.71 0.99
N VAL A 91 -3.40 10.25 0.89
CA VAL A 91 -2.24 10.98 0.36
C VAL A 91 -1.38 10.01 -0.45
N VAL A 92 -0.91 10.45 -1.61
CA VAL A 92 0.03 9.76 -2.50
C VAL A 92 1.23 10.65 -2.75
#